data_AF-A0A1F6BVF8-F1
#
_entry.id   AF-A0A1F6BVF8-F1
#
_cell.length_a   1.000
_cell.length_b   1.000
_cell.length_c   1.000
_cell.angle_alpha   90.00
_cell.angle_beta   90.00
_cell.angle_gamma   90.00
#
_symmetry.space_group_name_H-M   'P 1'
#
loop_
_entity.id
_entity.type
_entity.pdbx_description
1 polymer ?
#
loop_
_entity_poly.entity_id
_entity_poly.type
_entity_poly.pdbx_seq_one_letter_code
_entity_poly.pdbx_strand_id
1 'polypeptide(L)'
;MRLCFGILRRSVSPSGFDFLSCFLYHYFMKQCAFCEKTHMMGGKRKLLRGHYNPVNWLKKKPNLQWSILPKTGKRILACTRCIRTFSKTR
;
A
#
# COMPACT_ATOMS: atom_id res chain seq x y z
N MET A 1 41.62 -30.78 -20.09
CA MET A 1 40.95 -32.00 -20.63
C MET A 1 39.55 -32.00 -20.03
N ARG A 2 38.45 -31.53 -20.65
CA ARG A 2 37.77 -31.98 -21.89
C ARG A 2 37.80 -33.53 -21.94
N LEU A 3 36.71 -34.29 -21.85
CA LEU A 3 35.40 -34.24 -22.54
C LEU A 3 34.37 -35.09 -21.72
N CYS A 4 33.13 -34.65 -21.47
CA CYS A 4 31.89 -34.80 -22.27
C CYS A 4 31.45 -36.27 -22.44
N PHE A 5 30.23 -36.73 -22.10
CA PHE A 5 28.90 -36.56 -22.75
C PHE A 5 27.92 -37.52 -22.00
N GLY A 6 26.59 -37.41 -21.95
CA GLY A 6 25.59 -36.58 -22.61
C GLY A 6 24.18 -36.83 -22.01
N ILE A 7 23.33 -35.80 -21.91
CA ILE A 7 22.12 -35.54 -22.72
C ILE A 7 20.94 -36.49 -22.34
N LEU A 8 19.76 -36.05 -21.84
CA LEU A 8 18.67 -35.47 -22.63
C LEU A 8 17.50 -34.93 -21.77
N ARG A 9 17.14 -33.66 -22.00
CA ARG A 9 15.78 -33.06 -22.06
C ARG A 9 14.77 -33.30 -20.91
N ARG A 10 14.39 -32.21 -20.24
CA ARG A 10 13.11 -31.53 -20.57
C ARG A 10 13.10 -30.08 -20.11
N SER A 11 13.04 -29.22 -21.11
CA SER A 11 12.49 -27.87 -21.09
C SER A 11 11.20 -27.78 -20.28
N VAL A 12 11.21 -27.00 -19.19
CA VAL A 12 10.03 -26.24 -18.76
C VAL A 12 10.49 -24.80 -18.58
N SER A 13 10.09 -23.99 -19.55
CA SER A 13 10.11 -22.54 -19.53
C SER A 13 9.44 -21.98 -18.26
N PRO A 14 10.05 -21.06 -17.50
CA PRO A 14 9.27 -20.03 -16.84
C PRO A 14 9.00 -18.97 -17.90
N SER A 15 7.95 -19.19 -18.70
CA SER A 15 7.29 -18.12 -19.43
C SER A 15 7.03 -16.98 -18.44
N GLY A 16 7.57 -15.80 -18.76
CA GLY A 16 7.44 -14.52 -18.07
C GLY A 16 6.60 -14.53 -16.79
N PHE A 17 7.26 -14.68 -15.64
CA PHE A 17 6.66 -14.28 -14.38
C PHE A 17 6.48 -12.77 -14.40
N ASP A 18 5.23 -12.38 -14.61
CA ASP A 18 4.75 -11.01 -14.75
C ASP A 18 5.38 -10.07 -13.72
N PHE A 19 6.27 -9.19 -14.19
CA PHE A 19 6.75 -8.04 -13.41
C PHE A 19 5.58 -7.17 -12.90
N LEU A 20 4.40 -7.29 -13.51
CA LEU A 20 3.13 -6.69 -13.06
C LEU A 20 2.57 -7.28 -11.76
N SER A 21 2.88 -8.53 -11.42
CA SER A 21 2.34 -9.18 -10.21
C SER A 21 2.92 -8.60 -8.91
N CYS A 22 4.18 -8.15 -8.92
CA CYS A 22 4.86 -7.58 -7.76
C CYS A 22 4.48 -6.10 -7.51
N PHE A 23 4.28 -5.32 -8.58
CA PHE A 23 3.85 -3.92 -8.49
C PHE A 23 2.41 -3.78 -7.95
N LEU A 24 1.54 -4.73 -8.23
CA LEU A 24 0.16 -4.75 -7.73
C LEU A 24 0.06 -5.17 -6.24
N TYR A 25 0.99 -5.99 -5.74
CA TYR A 25 0.97 -6.45 -4.35
C TYR A 25 1.38 -5.39 -3.31
N HIS A 26 2.18 -4.38 -3.69
CA HIS A 26 2.63 -3.36 -2.75
C HIS A 26 1.64 -2.18 -2.58
N TYR A 27 0.74 -1.95 -3.54
CA TYR A 27 -0.29 -0.91 -3.43
C TYR A 27 -1.28 -1.20 -2.28
N PHE A 28 -1.45 -2.48 -1.93
CA PHE A 28 -2.26 -3.00 -0.82
C PHE A 28 -1.63 -2.78 0.57
N MET A 29 -0.34 -2.43 0.66
CA MET A 29 0.41 -2.49 1.92
C MET A 29 0.20 -1.30 2.87
N LYS A 30 -0.32 -0.16 2.39
CA LYS A 30 -0.61 1.02 3.24
C LYS A 30 -2.11 1.31 3.28
N GLN A 31 -2.84 0.36 3.85
CA GLN A 31 -4.26 0.47 4.14
C GLN A 31 -4.53 0.38 5.64
N CYS A 32 -5.64 0.94 6.08
CA CYS A 32 -6.10 0.76 7.45
C CYS A 32 -6.66 -0.65 7.63
N ALA A 33 -6.27 -1.37 8.68
CA ALA A 33 -6.77 -2.71 8.96
C ALA A 33 -8.28 -2.81 9.27
N PHE A 34 -8.94 -1.69 9.59
CA PHE A 34 -10.37 -1.69 9.98
C PHE A 34 -11.31 -1.08 8.94
N CYS A 35 -10.89 0.00 8.28
CA CYS A 35 -11.75 0.76 7.38
C CYS A 35 -11.21 0.79 5.96
N GLU A 36 -10.14 0.03 5.69
CA GLU A 36 -9.57 -0.20 4.37
C GLU A 36 -9.25 1.09 3.59
N LYS A 37 -9.08 2.21 4.32
CA LYS A 37 -8.78 3.49 3.70
C LYS A 37 -7.46 3.41 2.98
N THR A 38 -7.53 3.60 1.66
CA THR A 38 -6.39 3.71 0.77
C THR A 38 -6.12 5.17 0.43
N HIS A 39 -5.17 5.37 -0.46
CA HIS A 39 -4.85 6.67 -1.00
C HIS A 39 -5.97 7.19 -1.89
N MET A 40 -6.24 8.49 -1.79
CA MET A 40 -7.26 9.16 -2.62
C MET A 40 -6.62 10.24 -3.46
N MET A 41 -7.15 10.47 -4.67
CA MET A 41 -6.78 11.63 -5.47
C MET A 41 -7.60 12.84 -5.02
N GLY A 42 -6.94 13.98 -4.83
CA GLY A 42 -7.61 15.22 -4.46
C GLY A 42 -6.94 16.44 -5.06
N GLY A 43 -7.75 17.38 -5.54
CA GLY A 43 -7.27 18.67 -6.03
C GLY A 43 -6.51 19.44 -4.94
N LYS A 44 -5.40 20.07 -5.31
CA LYS A 44 -4.78 21.12 -4.51
C LYS A 44 -5.18 22.47 -5.09
N ARG A 45 -5.17 23.51 -4.26
CA ARG A 45 -5.42 24.89 -4.65
C ARG A 45 -4.31 25.75 -4.10
N LYS A 46 -3.91 26.78 -4.85
CA LYS A 46 -3.02 27.83 -4.34
C LYS A 46 -3.90 29.03 -3.99
N LEU A 47 -3.97 29.36 -2.70
CA LEU A 47 -4.72 30.53 -2.24
C LEU A 47 -3.80 31.75 -2.34
N LEU A 48 -3.96 32.55 -3.40
CA LEU A 48 -3.39 33.89 -3.48
C LEU A 48 -4.46 34.89 -3.04
N ARG A 49 -4.34 35.43 -1.82
CA ARG A 49 -5.21 36.46 -1.19
C ARG A 49 -6.74 36.33 -1.41
N GLY A 50 -7.25 35.13 -1.72
CA GLY A 50 -8.68 34.86 -1.91
C GLY A 50 -9.08 34.32 -3.30
N HIS A 51 -8.21 34.31 -4.31
CA HIS A 51 -8.56 33.80 -5.63
C HIS A 51 -8.47 32.26 -5.73
N TYR A 52 -9.49 31.64 -6.34
CA TYR A 52 -9.53 30.20 -6.58
C TYR A 52 -8.65 29.84 -7.79
N ASN A 53 -7.38 29.49 -7.53
CA ASN A 53 -6.48 28.96 -8.56
C ASN A 53 -6.33 27.43 -8.41
N PRO A 54 -7.08 26.63 -9.18
CA PRO A 54 -6.96 25.17 -9.15
C PRO A 54 -5.59 24.75 -9.70
N VAL A 55 -4.90 23.89 -8.95
CA VAL A 55 -3.63 23.30 -9.41
C VAL A 55 -3.78 21.80 -9.62
N ASN A 56 -2.71 21.18 -10.12
CA ASN A 56 -2.65 19.75 -10.39
C ASN A 56 -3.16 18.91 -9.21
N TRP A 57 -3.81 17.81 -9.57
CA TRP A 57 -4.30 16.81 -8.63
C TRP A 57 -3.14 16.12 -7.93
N LEU A 58 -3.27 15.92 -6.63
CA LEU A 58 -2.25 15.27 -5.82
C LEU A 58 -2.84 14.07 -5.09
N LYS A 59 -2.01 13.05 -4.92
CA LYS A 59 -2.33 11.89 -4.09
C LYS A 59 -2.34 12.31 -2.61
N LYS A 60 -3.47 12.11 -1.95
CA LYS A 60 -3.66 12.31 -0.51
C LYS A 60 -3.52 10.97 0.20
N LYS A 61 -2.61 10.91 1.17
CA LYS A 61 -2.37 9.69 1.97
C LYS A 61 -3.32 9.68 3.18
N PRO A 62 -3.88 8.51 3.54
CA PRO A 62 -4.59 8.38 4.81
C PRO A 62 -3.60 8.57 5.97
N ASN A 63 -4.08 9.17 7.07
CA ASN A 63 -3.29 9.31 8.30
C ASN A 63 -3.25 7.97 9.05
N LEU A 64 -2.35 7.08 8.62
CA LEU A 64 -2.10 5.76 9.19
C LEU A 64 -1.05 5.86 10.29
N GLN A 65 -1.33 5.24 11.44
CA GLN A 65 -0.45 5.21 12.60
C GLN A 65 -0.38 3.79 13.16
N TRP A 66 0.78 3.44 13.71
CA TRP A 66 0.94 2.18 14.45
C TRP A 66 0.23 2.29 15.79
N SER A 67 -0.66 1.34 16.08
CA SER A 67 -1.44 1.33 17.32
C SER A 67 -1.57 -0.06 17.89
N ILE A 68 -1.83 -0.14 19.19
CA ILE A 68 -1.95 -1.40 19.93
C ILE A 68 -3.43 -1.69 20.15
N LEU A 69 -3.87 -2.89 19.78
CA LEU A 69 -5.24 -3.33 20.02
C LEU A 69 -5.50 -3.52 21.53
N PRO A 70 -6.54 -2.90 22.10
CA PRO A 70 -6.78 -2.98 23.54
C PRO A 70 -7.15 -4.39 24.02
N LYS A 71 -7.78 -5.22 23.17
CA LYS A 71 -8.22 -6.58 23.54
C LYS A 71 -7.17 -7.67 23.37
N THR A 72 -6.20 -7.48 22.47
CA THR A 72 -5.28 -8.55 22.04
C THR A 72 -3.81 -8.16 22.20
N GLY A 73 -3.50 -6.89 22.48
CA GLY A 73 -2.13 -6.38 22.61
C GLY A 73 -1.33 -6.34 21.29
N LYS A 74 -1.94 -6.76 20.17
CA LYS A 74 -1.27 -6.79 18.85
C LYS A 74 -1.07 -5.38 18.29
N ARG A 75 0.07 -5.15 17.65
CA ARG A 75 0.37 -3.91 16.92
C ARG A 75 -0.21 -3.99 15.51
N ILE A 76 -0.98 -2.97 15.12
CA ILE A 76 -1.58 -2.85 13.79
C ILE A 76 -1.41 -1.45 13.21
N LEU A 77 -1.46 -1.35 11.89
CA LEU A 77 -1.51 -0.08 11.17
C LEU A 77 -2.98 0.35 11.02
N ALA A 78 -3.38 1.42 11.71
CA ALA A 78 -4.75 1.90 11.72
C ALA A 78 -4.82 3.42 11.48
N CYS A 79 -5.93 3.88 10.91
CA CYS A 79 -6.12 5.32 10.72
C CYS A 79 -6.54 6.01 12.04
N THR A 80 -6.20 7.28 12.19
CA THR A 80 -6.48 8.06 13.41
C THR A 80 -7.95 8.10 13.82
N ARG A 81 -8.88 8.05 12.84
CA ARG A 81 -10.32 7.99 13.13
C ARG A 81 -10.71 6.69 13.81
N CYS A 82 -10.20 5.55 13.34
CA CYS A 82 -10.42 4.25 13.96
C CYS A 82 -9.77 4.19 15.35
N ILE A 83 -8.56 4.75 15.49
CA ILE A 83 -7.86 4.86 16.78
C ILE A 83 -8.71 5.59 17.81
N ARG A 84 -9.24 6.75 17.44
CA ARG A 84 -10.14 7.51 18.30
C ARG A 84 -11.39 6.73 18.71
N THR A 85 -11.93 5.86 17.85
CA THR A 85 -13.10 5.05 18.18
C THR A 85 -12.77 3.99 19.22
N PHE A 86 -11.72 3.18 19.02
CA PHE A 86 -11.41 2.12 19.97
C PHE A 86 -10.84 2.61 21.30
N SER A 87 -10.24 3.81 21.33
CA SER A 87 -9.82 4.44 22.59
C SER A 87 -10.99 4.84 23.49
N LYS A 88 -12.18 5.08 22.93
CA LYS A 88 -13.39 5.42 23.71
C LYS A 88 -14.08 4.19 24.31
N THR A 89 -13.85 3.01 23.74
CA THR A 89 -14.48 1.75 24.15
C THR A 89 -13.61 0.97 25.14
N ARG A 90 -12.45 1.53 25.52
CA ARG A 90 -11.63 1.06 26.63
C ARG A 90 -12.22 1.59 27.94
#